data_AF-A0A963X761-F1
#
_entry.id   AF-A0A963X761-F1
#
_cell.length_a   1.000
_cell.length_b   1.000
_cell.length_c   1.000
_cell.angle_alpha   90.00
_cell.angle_beta   90.00
_cell.angle_gamma   90.00
#
_symmetry.space_group_name_H-M   'P 1'
#
loop_
_entity.id
_entity.type
_entity.pdbx_description
1 polymer ?
#
loop_
_entity_poly.entity_id
_entity_poly.type
_entity_poly.pdbx_seq_one_letter_code
_entity_poly.pdbx_strand_id
1 'polypeptide(L)'
;MSWFRRQRAVRPPPGPPQDPGWARTEKGGFHRLEDLDPEDLGLMGQGGVFIIWHGGVRPAFVYAGAATDLARALHRVGDDDRVMGFSVNGGLFVTWAPVVPKYRPGAAKFLQRTLKPEVPNTAAATDDVPEIPLLLPAREKG
;
A
#
# COMPACT_ATOMS: atom_id res chain seq x y z
N MET A 1 -44.33 -9.67 4.83
CA MET A 1 -43.52 -8.48 4.45
C MET A 1 -42.07 -8.93 4.26
N SER A 2 -41.51 -8.85 3.05
CA SER A 2 -40.08 -9.14 2.81
C SER A 2 -39.46 -7.98 2.07
N TRP A 3 -38.63 -7.20 2.78
CA TRP A 3 -37.88 -6.07 2.24
C TRP A 3 -36.43 -6.50 2.06
N PHE A 4 -36.10 -7.16 0.95
CA PHE A 4 -34.71 -7.27 0.53
C PHE A 4 -34.30 -5.95 -0.12
N ARG A 5 -33.68 -5.06 0.67
CA ARG A 5 -32.94 -3.93 0.12
C ARG A 5 -31.70 -4.50 -0.57
N ARG A 6 -31.74 -4.68 -1.90
CA ARG A 6 -30.53 -4.86 -2.72
C ARG A 6 -29.57 -3.73 -2.34
N GLN A 7 -28.45 -4.06 -1.69
CA GLN A 7 -27.32 -3.14 -1.60
C GLN A 7 -26.90 -2.87 -3.04
N ARG A 8 -27.26 -1.69 -3.53
CA ARG A 8 -26.83 -1.20 -4.84
C ARG A 8 -25.31 -1.21 -4.78
N ALA A 9 -24.65 -2.06 -5.57
CA ALA A 9 -23.20 -2.04 -5.70
C ALA A 9 -22.80 -0.60 -6.03
N VAL A 10 -22.20 0.09 -5.06
CA VAL A 10 -21.71 1.44 -5.25
C VAL A 10 -20.56 1.29 -6.22
N ARG A 11 -20.78 1.73 -7.46
CA ARG A 11 -19.73 1.73 -8.48
C ARG A 11 -18.50 2.44 -7.88
N PRO A 12 -17.29 1.93 -8.12
CA PRO A 12 -16.06 2.66 -7.79
C PRO A 12 -16.23 4.08 -8.35
N PRO A 13 -15.82 5.15 -7.65
CA PRO A 13 -15.92 6.48 -8.20
C PRO A 13 -15.19 6.50 -9.56
N PRO A 14 -15.88 6.73 -10.69
CA PRO A 14 -15.20 7.01 -11.94
C PRO A 14 -14.51 8.36 -11.78
N GLY A 15 -13.21 8.43 -12.06
CA GLY A 15 -12.48 9.66 -11.87
C GLY A 15 -10.98 9.55 -12.13
N PRO A 16 -10.28 10.69 -12.23
CA PRO A 16 -8.84 10.72 -12.32
C PRO A 16 -8.19 10.07 -11.09
N PRO A 17 -6.93 9.59 -11.19
CA PRO A 17 -6.20 9.07 -10.05
C PRO A 17 -6.22 10.04 -8.86
N GLN A 18 -6.46 9.51 -7.67
CA GLN A 18 -6.52 10.30 -6.44
C GLN A 18 -5.16 10.38 -5.78
N ASP A 19 -4.76 11.54 -5.26
CA ASP A 19 -3.63 11.63 -4.33
C ASP A 19 -4.08 11.17 -2.95
N PRO A 20 -3.56 10.03 -2.43
CA PRO A 20 -3.98 9.54 -1.13
C PRO A 20 -3.19 10.20 0.03
N GLY A 21 -2.21 11.07 -0.26
CA GLY A 21 -1.35 11.68 0.76
C GLY A 21 -0.33 10.69 1.31
N TRP A 22 0.61 10.27 0.45
CA TRP A 22 1.67 9.32 0.83
C TRP A 22 2.55 9.84 1.97
N ALA A 23 2.69 9.02 3.00
CA ALA A 23 3.50 9.33 4.17
C ALA A 23 4.98 9.50 3.82
N ARG A 24 5.58 10.54 4.40
CA ARG A 24 6.99 10.90 4.24
C ARG A 24 7.66 11.06 5.59
N THR A 25 8.98 11.06 5.58
CA THR A 25 9.80 11.55 6.70
C THR A 25 9.71 13.07 6.79
N GLU A 26 10.10 13.65 7.91
CA GLU A 26 10.19 15.12 8.09
C GLU A 26 11.06 15.81 7.03
N LYS A 27 12.05 15.10 6.48
CA LYS A 27 12.95 15.59 5.43
C LYS A 27 12.38 15.41 4.00
N GLY A 28 11.12 15.03 3.85
CA GLY A 28 10.46 14.80 2.55
C GLY A 28 10.82 13.46 1.88
N GLY A 29 11.74 12.69 2.46
CA GLY A 29 12.08 11.33 2.04
C GLY A 29 11.04 10.29 2.43
N PHE A 30 11.35 9.01 2.18
CA PHE A 30 10.53 7.87 2.57
C PHE A 30 11.18 7.09 3.71
N HIS A 31 10.36 6.39 4.49
CA HIS A 31 10.80 5.67 5.67
C HIS A 31 11.58 4.40 5.28
N ARG A 32 12.55 3.99 6.10
CA ARG A 32 13.20 2.68 6.00
C ARG A 32 12.29 1.65 6.66
N LEU A 33 12.06 0.51 6.02
CA LEU A 33 11.21 -0.51 6.63
C LEU A 33 11.90 -1.14 7.85
N GLU A 34 13.22 -1.32 7.77
CA GLU A 34 14.06 -1.95 8.79
C GLU A 34 14.11 -1.16 10.11
N ASP A 35 14.04 0.17 10.00
CA ASP A 35 14.16 1.09 11.15
C ASP A 35 12.79 1.64 11.60
N LEU A 36 11.71 1.20 10.96
CA LEU A 36 10.37 1.72 11.23
C LEU A 36 9.84 1.12 12.54
N ASP A 37 9.40 1.99 13.44
CA ASP A 37 8.46 1.64 14.50
C ASP A 37 7.06 2.15 14.09
N PRO A 38 6.15 1.28 13.63
CA PRO A 38 4.82 1.70 13.23
C PRO A 38 3.98 2.29 14.37
N GLU A 39 4.21 1.87 15.61
CA GLU A 39 3.49 2.31 16.79
C GLU A 39 3.84 3.76 17.15
N ASP A 40 5.13 4.12 17.12
CA ASP A 40 5.61 5.50 17.33
C ASP A 40 5.08 6.47 16.25
N LEU A 41 4.76 5.95 15.06
CA LEU A 41 4.14 6.69 13.97
C LEU A 41 2.60 6.73 14.04
N GLY A 42 2.02 6.17 15.10
CA GLY A 42 0.57 6.16 15.34
C GLY A 42 -0.21 5.29 14.36
N LEU A 43 0.41 4.26 13.77
CA LEU A 43 -0.21 3.41 12.75
C LEU A 43 -1.05 2.27 13.32
N MET A 44 -1.00 2.06 14.64
CA MET A 44 -1.81 1.04 15.31
C MET A 44 -3.31 1.33 15.12
N GLY A 45 -4.05 0.34 14.61
CA GLY A 45 -5.47 0.48 14.27
C GLY A 45 -5.78 1.38 13.07
N GLN A 46 -4.77 1.99 12.43
CA GLN A 46 -4.95 2.80 11.23
C GLN A 46 -4.97 1.91 9.99
N GLY A 47 -5.94 2.13 9.11
CA GLY A 47 -6.07 1.33 7.88
C GLY A 47 -5.80 2.15 6.62
N GLY A 48 -5.19 1.51 5.63
CA GLY A 48 -4.78 2.16 4.39
C GLY A 48 -4.15 1.20 3.40
N VAL A 49 -3.36 1.76 2.49
CA VAL A 49 -2.50 1.02 1.57
C VAL A 49 -1.03 1.37 1.82
N PHE A 50 -0.13 0.48 1.41
CA PHE A 50 1.31 0.68 1.55
C PHE A 50 2.08 0.07 0.38
N ILE A 51 3.27 0.61 0.13
CA ILE A 51 4.18 0.20 -0.94
C ILE A 51 5.58 0.07 -0.34
N ILE A 52 6.29 -0.98 -0.73
CA ILE A 52 7.69 -1.27 -0.35
C ILE A 52 8.53 -1.43 -1.62
N TRP A 53 9.73 -0.84 -1.63
CA TRP A 53 10.66 -0.91 -2.76
C TRP A 53 12.10 -0.74 -2.29
N HIS A 54 13.07 -1.01 -3.16
CA HIS A 54 14.48 -0.64 -2.94
C HIS A 54 14.99 0.29 -4.03
N GLY A 55 15.97 1.13 -3.66
CA GLY A 55 16.55 2.16 -4.54
C GLY A 55 17.95 1.85 -5.07
N GLY A 56 18.46 0.61 -4.90
CA GLY A 56 19.79 0.20 -5.34
C GLY A 56 20.02 0.23 -6.86
N VAL A 57 21.08 -0.44 -7.33
CA VAL A 57 21.53 -0.42 -8.75
C VAL A 57 20.40 -0.71 -9.75
N ARG A 58 19.47 -1.60 -9.37
CA ARG A 58 18.25 -1.89 -10.12
C ARG A 58 17.05 -1.64 -9.22
N PRO A 59 16.47 -0.43 -9.20
CA PRO A 59 15.31 -0.14 -8.37
C PRO A 59 14.11 -1.00 -8.77
N ALA A 60 13.41 -1.57 -7.78
CA ALA A 60 12.22 -2.39 -8.00
C ALA A 60 11.23 -2.24 -6.85
N PHE A 61 9.93 -2.32 -7.18
CA PHE A 61 8.88 -2.46 -6.18
C PHE A 61 8.87 -3.90 -5.66
N VAL A 62 8.88 -4.07 -4.36
CA VAL A 62 8.99 -5.39 -3.73
C VAL A 62 7.64 -5.90 -3.30
N TYR A 63 6.82 -5.04 -2.68
CA TYR A 63 5.50 -5.44 -2.18
C TYR A 63 4.55 -4.25 -2.14
N ALA A 64 3.24 -4.51 -2.31
CA ALA A 64 2.19 -3.52 -2.11
C ALA A 64 0.94 -4.18 -1.53
N GLY A 65 0.29 -3.52 -0.59
CA GLY A 65 -0.85 -4.10 0.11
C GLY A 65 -1.82 -3.10 0.68
N ALA A 66 -2.92 -3.64 1.21
CA ALA A 66 -3.90 -2.92 2.00
C ALA A 66 -4.02 -3.56 3.39
N ALA A 67 -4.34 -2.76 4.38
CA ALA A 67 -4.55 -3.23 5.74
C ALA A 67 -5.67 -2.45 6.45
N THR A 68 -6.32 -3.10 7.41
CA THR A 68 -7.15 -2.43 8.41
C THR A 68 -6.33 -1.89 9.58
N ASP A 69 -5.14 -2.47 9.79
CA ASP A 69 -4.16 -2.09 10.79
C ASP A 69 -2.78 -2.12 10.11
N LEU A 70 -2.23 -0.93 9.85
CA LEU A 70 -0.98 -0.74 9.14
C LEU A 70 0.21 -1.19 9.99
N ALA A 71 0.20 -0.94 11.30
CA ALA A 71 1.25 -1.41 12.19
C ALA A 71 1.40 -2.94 12.12
N ARG A 72 0.30 -3.67 12.31
CA ARG A 72 0.30 -5.13 12.21
C ARG A 72 0.67 -5.64 10.81
N ALA A 73 0.30 -4.90 9.76
CA ALA A 73 0.67 -5.29 8.40
C ALA A 73 2.16 -5.10 8.13
N LEU A 74 2.75 -4.01 8.61
CA LEU A 74 4.16 -3.70 8.42
C LEU A 74 5.05 -4.65 9.23
N HIS A 75 4.69 -4.98 10.47
CA HIS A 75 5.38 -6.04 11.24
C HIS A 75 5.37 -7.38 10.51
N ARG A 76 4.20 -7.83 10.04
CA ARG A 76 4.10 -9.09 9.28
C ARG A 76 4.93 -9.12 8.01
N VAL A 77 5.11 -7.98 7.35
CA VAL A 77 5.94 -7.88 6.14
C VAL A 77 7.42 -7.78 6.51
N GLY A 78 7.76 -7.13 7.62
CA GLY A 78 9.09 -7.13 8.22
C GLY A 78 9.56 -8.52 8.66
N ASP A 79 8.63 -9.43 8.95
CA ASP A 79 8.90 -10.84 9.27
C ASP A 79 8.87 -11.78 8.03
N ASP A 80 8.56 -11.27 6.82
CA ASP A 80 8.49 -12.09 5.60
C ASP A 80 9.84 -12.09 4.87
N ASP A 81 10.58 -13.20 4.97
CA ASP A 81 11.90 -13.38 4.32
C ASP A 81 11.86 -13.12 2.80
N ARG A 82 10.73 -13.36 2.13
CA ARG A 82 10.60 -13.10 0.69
C ARG A 82 10.66 -11.62 0.37
N VAL A 83 10.21 -10.77 1.30
CA VAL A 83 10.31 -9.31 1.20
C VAL A 83 11.66 -8.84 1.73
N MET A 84 12.05 -9.27 2.94
CA MET A 84 13.27 -8.80 3.60
C MET A 84 14.55 -9.23 2.89
N GLY A 85 14.52 -10.31 2.11
CA GLY A 85 15.64 -10.72 1.26
C GLY A 85 16.08 -9.65 0.25
N PHE A 86 15.21 -8.69 -0.09
CA PHE A 86 15.54 -7.58 -0.97
C PHE A 86 16.28 -6.41 -0.27
N SER A 87 16.39 -6.42 1.06
CA SER A 87 17.11 -5.39 1.83
C SER A 87 18.60 -5.29 1.47
N VAL A 88 19.20 -6.39 0.97
CA VAL A 88 20.56 -6.41 0.41
C VAL A 88 20.79 -5.37 -0.69
N ASN A 89 19.73 -4.89 -1.35
CA ASN A 89 19.79 -3.91 -2.43
C ASN A 89 19.81 -2.45 -1.96
N GLY A 90 20.45 -2.18 -0.81
CA GLY A 90 20.58 -0.84 -0.23
C GLY A 90 19.44 -0.45 0.71
N GLY A 91 18.78 -1.44 1.30
CA GLY A 91 17.65 -1.34 2.22
C GLY A 91 16.30 -1.14 1.53
N LEU A 92 15.24 -1.42 2.27
CA LEU A 92 13.85 -1.27 1.85
C LEU A 92 13.31 0.08 2.30
N PHE A 93 12.57 0.71 1.39
CA PHE A 93 11.81 1.91 1.67
C PHE A 93 10.33 1.56 1.73
N VAL A 94 9.60 2.25 2.58
CA VAL A 94 8.16 2.10 2.74
C VAL A 94 7.46 3.44 2.80
N THR A 95 6.26 3.47 2.22
CA THR A 95 5.29 4.55 2.38
C THR A 95 3.90 3.96 2.49
N TRP A 96 2.99 4.68 3.14
CA TRP A 96 1.60 4.30 3.28
C TRP A 96 0.71 5.51 3.04
N ALA A 97 -0.57 5.26 2.81
CA ALA A 97 -1.56 6.31 2.71
C ALA A 97 -2.91 5.85 3.27
N PRO A 98 -3.63 6.71 4.01
CA PRO A 98 -4.94 6.39 4.51
C PRO A 98 -5.92 6.24 3.34
N VAL A 99 -6.66 5.14 3.33
CA VAL A 99 -7.71 4.88 2.34
C VAL A 99 -8.94 4.40 3.09
N VAL A 100 -10.12 4.92 2.74
CA VAL A 100 -11.36 4.48 3.38
C VAL A 100 -11.60 2.98 3.16
N PRO A 101 -12.11 2.23 4.16
CA PRO A 101 -12.16 0.77 4.13
C PRO A 101 -12.70 0.15 2.83
N LYS A 102 -13.79 0.71 2.29
CA LYS A 102 -14.44 0.23 1.07
C LYS A 102 -13.61 0.34 -0.22
N TYR A 103 -12.60 1.20 -0.25
CA TYR A 103 -11.77 1.42 -1.45
C TYR A 103 -10.40 0.72 -1.37
N ARG A 104 -9.99 0.25 -0.18
CA ARG A 104 -8.69 -0.39 0.05
C ARG A 104 -8.42 -1.58 -0.88
N PRO A 105 -9.37 -2.52 -1.11
CA PRO A 105 -9.12 -3.65 -2.00
C PRO A 105 -8.85 -3.22 -3.44
N GLY A 106 -9.64 -2.27 -3.97
CA GLY A 106 -9.46 -1.75 -5.32
C GLY A 106 -8.18 -0.94 -5.50
N ALA A 107 -7.76 -0.21 -4.46
CA ALA A 107 -6.48 0.47 -4.43
C ALA A 107 -5.31 -0.52 -4.42
N ALA A 108 -5.36 -1.57 -3.59
CA ALA A 108 -4.34 -2.61 -3.58
C ALA A 108 -4.26 -3.35 -4.92
N LYS A 109 -5.39 -3.66 -5.55
CA LYS A 109 -5.44 -4.26 -6.89
C LYS A 109 -4.77 -3.37 -7.94
N PHE A 110 -5.07 -2.08 -7.94
CA PHE A 110 -4.42 -1.09 -8.81
C PHE A 110 -2.90 -1.07 -8.60
N LEU A 111 -2.43 -1.02 -7.33
CA LEU A 111 -1.00 -1.01 -7.02
C LEU A 111 -0.30 -2.28 -7.50
N GLN A 112 -0.89 -3.46 -7.29
CA GLN A 112 -0.31 -4.72 -7.77
C GLN A 112 -0.17 -4.75 -9.29
N ARG A 113 -1.19 -4.30 -10.04
CA ARG A 113 -1.16 -4.31 -11.51
C ARG A 113 -0.23 -3.25 -12.08
N THR A 114 -0.21 -2.07 -11.50
CA THR A 114 0.60 -0.94 -11.98
C THR A 114 2.07 -1.10 -11.63
N LEU A 115 2.38 -1.51 -10.38
CA LEU A 115 3.75 -1.58 -9.88
C LEU A 115 4.44 -2.90 -10.21
N LYS A 116 3.68 -3.99 -10.40
CA LYS A 116 4.19 -5.36 -10.63
C LYS A 116 5.28 -5.75 -9.63
N PRO A 117 4.96 -5.75 -8.32
CA PRO A 117 5.96 -6.01 -7.30
C PRO A 117 6.56 -7.41 -7.42
N GLU A 118 7.83 -7.54 -7.03
CA GLU A 118 8.58 -8.80 -7.07
C GLU A 118 7.93 -9.89 -6.21
N VAL A 119 7.31 -9.52 -5.09
CA VAL A 119 6.53 -10.43 -4.24
C VAL A 119 5.04 -10.18 -4.47
N PRO A 120 4.31 -11.11 -5.10
CA PRO A 120 2.89 -10.95 -5.37
C PRO A 120 2.06 -10.96 -4.09
N ASN A 121 1.13 -10.00 -3.97
CA ASN A 121 0.09 -10.04 -2.94
C ASN A 121 -1.16 -10.72 -3.49
N THR A 122 -1.24 -12.04 -3.32
CA THR A 122 -2.37 -12.85 -3.86
C THR A 122 -3.73 -12.46 -3.28
N ALA A 123 -3.78 -11.88 -2.08
CA ALA A 123 -5.02 -11.41 -1.47
C ALA A 123 -5.62 -10.17 -2.16
N ALA A 124 -4.82 -9.41 -2.91
CA ALA A 124 -5.28 -8.24 -3.66
C ALA A 124 -5.85 -8.59 -5.06
N ALA A 125 -5.66 -9.82 -5.53
CA ALA A 125 -5.94 -10.25 -6.89
C ALA A 125 -7.35 -10.83 -7.09
N THR A 126 -8.39 -10.15 -6.60
CA THR A 126 -9.78 -10.59 -6.85
C THR A 126 -10.36 -9.86 -8.06
N ASP A 127 -10.85 -10.62 -9.05
CA ASP A 127 -11.35 -10.06 -10.32
C ASP A 127 -12.60 -9.20 -10.12
N ASP A 128 -13.44 -9.54 -9.13
CA ASP A 128 -14.71 -8.87 -8.86
C ASP A 128 -14.57 -7.49 -8.20
N VAL A 129 -13.37 -7.11 -7.76
CA VAL A 129 -13.12 -5.81 -7.15
C VAL A 129 -12.69 -4.81 -8.22
N PRO A 130 -13.40 -3.70 -8.40
CA PRO A 130 -12.97 -2.66 -9.32
C PRO A 130 -11.73 -1.94 -8.78
N GLU A 131 -10.82 -1.58 -9.68
CA GLU A 131 -9.63 -0.80 -9.34
C GLU A 131 -9.99 0.62 -8.89
N ILE A 132 -9.21 1.13 -7.95
CA ILE A 132 -9.26 2.53 -7.51
C ILE A 132 -7.90 3.15 -7.86
N PRO A 133 -7.82 3.92 -8.96
CA PRO A 133 -6.56 4.53 -9.38
C PRO A 133 -6.04 5.55 -8.36
N LEU A 134 -4.75 5.45 -8.05
CA LEU A 134 -4.04 6.36 -7.16
C LEU A 134 -2.88 7.04 -7.90
N LEU A 135 -2.58 8.28 -7.55
CA LEU A 135 -1.27 8.85 -7.87
C LEU A 135 -0.20 8.10 -7.09
N LEU A 136 0.86 7.69 -7.78
CA LEU A 136 1.97 6.97 -7.16
C LEU A 136 2.88 7.93 -6.39
N PRO A 137 3.58 7.46 -5.34
CA PRO A 137 4.50 8.31 -4.59
C PRO A 137 5.64 8.78 -5.50
N ALA A 138 5.70 10.08 -5.77
CA ALA A 138 6.81 10.70 -6.47
C ALA A 138 7.91 11.13 -5.50
N ARG A 139 9.16 11.22 -5.93
CA ARG A 139 10.14 12.03 -5.19
C ARG A 139 9.83 13.51 -5.45
N GLU A 140 9.83 14.32 -4.39
CA GLU A 140 9.88 15.77 -4.58
C GLU A 140 11.20 16.10 -5.29
N LYS A 141 11.13 16.95 -6.32
CA LYS A 141 12.34 17.50 -6.93
C LYS A 141 12.94 18.44 -5.89
N GLY A 142 14.07 18.04 -5.32
CA GLY A 142 14.93 18.94 -4.54
C GLY A 142 15.48 20.05 -5.41
#